data_AF-A0AAV4VYD7-F1
#
_entry.id   AF-A0AAV4VYD7-F1
#
_cell.length_a   1.000
_cell.length_b   1.000
_cell.length_c   1.000
_cell.angle_alpha   90.00
_cell.angle_beta   90.00
_cell.angle_gamma   90.00
#
_symmetry.space_group_name_H-M   'P 1'
#
loop_
_entity.id
_entity.type
_entity.pdbx_description
1 polymer ?
#
loop_
_entity_poly.entity_id
_entity_poly.type
_entity_poly.pdbx_seq_one_letter_code
_entity_poly.pdbx_strand_id
1 'polypeptide(L)'
;MFLDMVLPFLPCVLWMMMYNRKASLKAFLTHLAKTMSADFFVLHSRHLQYSINSSLCLILIYPPLLLVMKNVQGIDARWTEIFRNLQEIVVPCIVTITYTSICYLLLNSIKSFKELFREKIDLFCPHTTKLLMKNYFDIVKGVEIFENIFSNVVFILVLHDFCIVTIIVMDLMYDDNWLATLMLEALTYLLLVFSTLGILTTCAANISLEMQSIKTMFLDKMFAHTYEDGLLSYEKQLHLLLKRDICYLTAGKMFYFDRGFLLKALATVFAEIVVIYQVGSLLKPKN
;
A
#
# COMPACT_ATOMS: atom_id res chain seq x y z
N MET A 1 -15.31 -24.20 -2.28
CA MET A 1 -16.65 -23.83 -1.78
C MET A 1 -16.64 -22.61 -0.84
N PHE A 2 -15.87 -22.57 0.26
CA PHE A 2 -15.84 -21.38 1.13
C PHE A 2 -15.08 -20.19 0.48
N LEU A 3 -13.92 -20.44 -0.13
CA LEU A 3 -13.14 -19.41 -0.83
C LEU A 3 -13.92 -18.80 -2.00
N ASP A 4 -14.62 -19.62 -2.79
CA ASP A 4 -15.48 -19.16 -3.89
C ASP A 4 -16.63 -18.27 -3.40
N MET A 5 -17.09 -18.46 -2.16
CA MET A 5 -18.08 -17.58 -1.55
C MET A 5 -17.46 -16.30 -1.01
N VAL A 6 -16.21 -16.29 -0.54
CA VAL A 6 -15.58 -15.12 0.08
C VAL A 6 -14.98 -14.18 -0.94
N LEU A 7 -14.32 -14.72 -1.98
CA LEU A 7 -13.57 -13.95 -2.97
C LEU A 7 -14.41 -12.83 -3.64
N PRO A 8 -15.67 -13.06 -4.06
CA PRO A 8 -16.47 -12.01 -4.71
C PRO A 8 -16.90 -10.88 -3.77
N PHE A 9 -16.92 -11.12 -2.45
CA PHE A 9 -17.27 -10.11 -1.46
C PHE A 9 -16.10 -9.18 -1.12
N LEU A 10 -14.86 -9.65 -1.22
CA LEU A 10 -13.68 -8.86 -0.86
C LEU A 10 -13.54 -7.56 -1.68
N PRO A 11 -13.74 -7.53 -3.02
CA PRO A 11 -13.77 -6.29 -3.80
C PRO A 11 -14.89 -5.33 -3.36
N CYS A 12 -16.06 -5.85 -2.95
CA CYS A 12 -17.16 -5.04 -2.44
C CYS A 12 -16.82 -4.41 -1.09
N VAL A 13 -16.19 -5.18 -0.20
CA VAL A 13 -15.69 -4.68 1.09
C VAL A 13 -14.60 -3.63 0.86
N LEU A 14 -13.66 -3.89 -0.04
CA LEU A 14 -12.60 -2.96 -0.42
C LEU A 14 -13.17 -1.63 -0.93
N TRP A 15 -14.18 -1.71 -1.80
CA TRP A 15 -14.89 -0.54 -2.29
C TRP A 15 -15.59 0.23 -1.17
N MET A 16 -16.35 -0.45 -0.31
CA MET A 16 -17.03 0.18 0.82
C MET A 16 -16.05 0.89 1.77
N MET A 17 -14.90 0.28 2.05
CA MET A 17 -13.85 0.91 2.85
C MET A 17 -13.32 2.18 2.18
N MET A 18 -13.00 2.12 0.88
CA MET A 18 -12.54 3.28 0.12
C MET A 18 -13.60 4.39 0.05
N TYR A 19 -14.86 4.03 -0.17
CA TYR A 19 -15.98 4.96 -0.21
C TYR A 19 -16.17 5.68 1.13
N ASN A 20 -16.14 4.94 2.24
CA ASN A 20 -16.26 5.51 3.58
C ASN A 20 -15.10 6.45 3.94
N ARG A 21 -13.92 6.24 3.33
CA ARG A 21 -12.73 7.08 3.54
C ARG A 21 -12.58 8.21 2.52
N LYS A 22 -13.51 8.37 1.57
CA LYS A 22 -13.39 9.34 0.45
C LYS A 22 -13.09 10.78 0.87
N ALA A 23 -13.73 11.26 1.94
CA ALA A 23 -13.54 12.62 2.43
C ALA A 23 -12.15 12.81 3.02
N SER A 24 -11.70 11.87 3.85
CA SER A 24 -10.35 11.86 4.44
C SER A 24 -9.28 11.74 3.36
N LEU A 25 -9.49 10.88 2.36
CA LEU A 25 -8.58 10.71 1.24
C LEU A 25 -8.49 11.96 0.37
N LYS A 26 -9.62 12.60 0.04
CA LYS A 26 -9.65 13.87 -0.69
C LYS A 26 -8.93 14.98 0.08
N ALA A 27 -9.16 15.07 1.39
CA ALA A 27 -8.50 16.06 2.25
C ALA A 27 -6.98 15.83 2.30
N PHE A 28 -6.56 14.57 2.48
CA PHE A 28 -5.15 14.18 2.48
C PHE A 28 -4.46 14.51 1.15
N LEU A 29 -5.07 14.15 0.02
CA LEU A 29 -4.52 14.44 -1.31
C LEU A 29 -4.46 15.93 -1.61
N THR A 30 -5.46 16.70 -1.17
CA THR A 30 -5.45 18.16 -1.32
C THR A 30 -4.33 18.78 -0.50
N HIS A 31 -4.11 18.29 0.73
CA HIS A 31 -3.00 18.71 1.57
C HIS A 31 -1.65 18.38 0.91
N LEU A 32 -1.49 17.13 0.48
CA LEU A 32 -0.27 16.65 -0.15
C LEU A 32 0.04 17.41 -1.45
N ALA A 33 -0.97 17.68 -2.28
CA ALA A 33 -0.81 18.52 -3.48
C ALA A 33 -0.35 19.94 -3.15
N LYS A 34 -0.90 20.56 -2.09
CA LYS A 34 -0.46 21.89 -1.64
C LYS A 34 0.99 21.88 -1.18
N THR A 35 1.40 20.88 -0.39
CA THR A 35 2.79 20.72 0.06
C THR A 35 3.75 20.53 -1.11
N MET A 36 3.38 19.72 -2.11
CA MET A 36 4.19 19.51 -3.32
C MET A 36 4.22 20.72 -4.27
N SER A 37 3.17 21.55 -4.28
CA SER A 37 3.09 22.72 -5.16
C SER A 37 3.91 23.92 -4.67
N ALA A 38 4.15 23.99 -3.35
CA ALA A 38 4.95 25.05 -2.74
C ALA A 38 6.46 24.83 -2.95
N ASP A 39 6.89 23.57 -3.01
CA ASP A 39 8.29 23.18 -3.17
C ASP A 39 8.50 22.39 -4.49
N PHE A 40 8.93 23.12 -5.53
CA PHE A 40 9.73 22.65 -6.67
C PHE A 40 9.16 21.75 -7.80
N PHE A 41 7.93 21.21 -7.78
CA PHE A 41 7.47 20.32 -8.88
C PHE A 41 6.12 20.70 -9.50
N VAL A 42 6.13 21.68 -10.42
CA VAL A 42 4.92 22.19 -11.08
C VAL A 42 4.45 21.33 -12.28
N LEU A 43 5.35 20.60 -12.96
CA LEU A 43 4.98 19.85 -14.19
C LEU A 43 4.55 18.39 -13.91
N HIS A 44 5.24 17.67 -13.02
CA HIS A 44 4.95 16.25 -12.74
C HIS A 44 3.73 16.05 -11.81
N SER A 45 3.43 17.04 -10.96
CA SER A 45 2.31 16.98 -10.01
C SER A 45 0.94 17.02 -10.68
N ARG A 46 0.79 17.70 -11.82
CA ARG A 46 -0.50 17.78 -12.54
C ARG A 46 -0.96 16.43 -13.05
N HIS A 47 -0.11 15.70 -13.79
CA HIS A 47 -0.45 14.38 -14.32
C HIS A 47 -0.75 13.36 -13.23
N LEU A 48 -0.03 13.42 -12.11
CA LEU A 48 -0.22 12.54 -10.98
C LEU A 48 -1.51 12.87 -10.20
N GLN A 49 -1.86 14.15 -10.07
CA GLN A 49 -3.13 14.57 -9.50
C GLN A 49 -4.31 14.21 -10.41
N TYR A 50 -4.16 14.32 -11.74
CA TYR A 50 -5.15 13.82 -12.70
C TYR A 50 -5.29 12.30 -12.63
N SER A 51 -4.20 11.55 -12.53
CA SER A 51 -4.21 10.09 -12.38
C SER A 51 -4.93 9.69 -11.10
N ILE A 52 -4.58 10.30 -9.96
CA ILE A 52 -5.23 10.03 -8.68
C ILE A 52 -6.72 10.42 -8.72
N ASN A 53 -7.07 11.56 -9.29
CA ASN A 53 -8.47 11.98 -9.42
C ASN A 53 -9.25 11.03 -10.35
N SER A 54 -8.63 10.56 -11.44
CA SER A 54 -9.21 9.58 -12.35
C SER A 54 -9.40 8.23 -11.65
N SER A 55 -8.39 7.74 -10.93
CA SER A 55 -8.48 6.51 -10.13
C SER A 55 -9.54 6.61 -9.04
N LEU A 56 -9.66 7.76 -8.36
CA LEU A 56 -10.72 7.98 -7.37
C LEU A 56 -12.10 8.03 -8.02
N CYS A 57 -12.25 8.68 -9.17
CA CYS A 57 -13.49 8.66 -9.94
C CYS A 57 -13.86 7.24 -10.35
N LEU A 58 -12.90 6.44 -10.83
CA LEU A 58 -13.13 5.05 -11.19
C LEU A 58 -13.51 4.21 -9.96
N ILE A 59 -12.79 4.33 -8.83
CA ILE A 59 -13.16 3.64 -7.58
C ILE A 59 -14.58 4.03 -7.13
N LEU A 60 -14.97 5.30 -7.23
CA LEU A 60 -16.24 5.77 -6.69
C LEU A 60 -17.43 5.56 -7.64
N ILE A 61 -17.22 5.66 -8.95
CA ILE A 61 -18.29 5.64 -9.95
C ILE A 61 -18.48 4.24 -10.52
N TYR A 62 -17.40 3.48 -10.73
CA TYR A 62 -17.45 2.23 -11.47
C TYR A 62 -18.32 1.14 -10.79
N PRO A 63 -18.24 0.92 -9.47
CA PRO A 63 -19.07 -0.11 -8.82
C PRO A 63 -20.58 0.21 -8.76
N PRO A 64 -21.01 1.47 -8.50
CA PRO A 64 -22.41 1.86 -8.70
C PRO A 64 -22.88 1.72 -10.15
N LEU A 65 -22.01 2.04 -11.12
CA LEU A 65 -22.36 1.95 -12.55
C LEU A 65 -22.58 0.49 -12.97
N LEU A 66 -21.77 -0.43 -12.46
CA LEU A 66 -21.94 -1.87 -12.61
C LEU A 66 -23.25 -2.38 -11.97
N LEU A 67 -23.60 -1.88 -10.78
CA LEU A 67 -24.86 -2.22 -10.11
C LEU A 67 -26.08 -1.75 -10.91
N VAL A 68 -26.02 -0.54 -11.48
CA VAL A 68 -27.08 0.00 -12.33
C VAL A 68 -27.19 -0.78 -13.64
N MET A 69 -26.07 -1.12 -14.28
CA MET A 69 -26.07 -1.95 -15.49
C MET A 69 -26.67 -3.33 -15.25
N LYS A 70 -26.39 -3.96 -14.09
CA LYS A 70 -27.03 -5.21 -13.67
C LYS A 70 -28.55 -5.08 -13.55
N ASN A 71 -29.04 -3.97 -13.00
CA ASN A 71 -30.48 -3.73 -12.86
C ASN A 71 -31.17 -3.41 -14.20
N VAL A 72 -30.45 -2.79 -15.14
CA VAL A 72 -30.97 -2.42 -16.47
C VAL A 72 -30.98 -3.60 -17.43
N GLN A 73 -30.04 -4.54 -17.33
CA GLN A 73 -29.91 -5.66 -18.28
C GLN A 73 -30.83 -6.85 -17.99
N GLY A 74 -31.64 -6.83 -16.94
CA GLY A 74 -32.67 -7.84 -16.70
C GLY A 74 -32.15 -9.28 -16.64
N ILE A 75 -31.62 -9.70 -15.48
CA ILE A 75 -31.41 -11.10 -15.03
C ILE A 75 -30.94 -12.11 -16.11
N ASP A 76 -30.04 -11.73 -17.02
CA ASP A 76 -29.27 -12.72 -17.76
C ASP A 76 -28.04 -13.10 -16.92
N ALA A 77 -28.04 -14.33 -16.38
CA ALA A 77 -27.01 -14.83 -15.47
C ALA A 77 -25.58 -14.74 -16.06
N ARG A 78 -25.47 -14.77 -17.40
CA ARG A 78 -24.18 -14.72 -18.10
C ARG A 78 -23.51 -13.35 -18.02
N TRP A 79 -24.29 -12.27 -18.15
CA TRP A 79 -23.77 -10.91 -18.04
C TRP A 79 -23.40 -10.56 -16.60
N THR A 80 -24.16 -11.04 -15.62
CA THR A 80 -23.84 -10.84 -14.20
C THR A 80 -22.53 -11.48 -13.79
N GLU A 81 -22.18 -12.66 -14.34
CA GLU A 81 -20.91 -13.34 -14.08
C GLU A 81 -19.73 -12.56 -14.66
N ILE A 82 -19.85 -12.08 -15.90
CA ILE A 82 -18.81 -11.28 -16.58
C ILE A 82 -18.53 -10.00 -15.79
N PHE A 83 -19.57 -9.29 -15.35
CA PHE A 83 -19.41 -8.08 -14.56
C PHE A 83 -18.81 -8.34 -13.17
N ARG A 84 -19.13 -9.47 -12.54
CA ARG A 84 -18.54 -9.88 -11.27
C ARG A 84 -17.04 -10.11 -11.42
N ASN A 85 -16.64 -10.89 -12.41
CA ASN A 85 -15.23 -11.19 -12.69
C ASN A 85 -14.44 -9.92 -13.04
N LEU A 86 -15.06 -9.00 -13.78
CA LEU A 86 -14.42 -7.74 -14.14
C LEU A 86 -14.27 -6.82 -12.92
N GLN A 87 -15.23 -6.81 -11.99
CA GLN A 87 -15.14 -6.09 -10.72
C GLN A 87 -14.07 -6.68 -9.79
N GLU A 88 -13.95 -8.00 -9.73
CA GLU A 88 -12.95 -8.74 -8.96
C GLU A 88 -11.51 -8.39 -9.39
N ILE A 89 -11.28 -8.10 -10.67
CA ILE A 89 -9.96 -7.71 -11.16
C ILE A 89 -9.75 -6.19 -11.07
N VAL A 90 -10.71 -5.41 -11.56
CA VAL A 90 -10.54 -3.96 -11.76
C VAL A 90 -10.44 -3.22 -10.43
N VAL A 91 -11.25 -3.56 -9.43
CA VAL A 91 -11.28 -2.82 -8.16
C VAL A 91 -9.95 -2.98 -7.38
N PRO A 92 -9.42 -4.19 -7.15
CA PRO A 92 -8.09 -4.38 -6.56
C PRO A 92 -6.97 -3.67 -7.33
N CYS A 93 -7.00 -3.71 -8.67
CA CYS A 93 -6.01 -3.04 -9.50
C CYS A 93 -6.03 -1.51 -9.30
N ILE A 94 -7.21 -0.88 -9.33
CA ILE A 94 -7.28 0.58 -9.17
C ILE A 94 -6.87 0.98 -7.75
N VAL A 95 -7.23 0.21 -6.73
CA VAL A 95 -6.81 0.47 -5.35
C VAL A 95 -5.29 0.33 -5.22
N THR A 96 -4.69 -0.68 -5.84
CA THR A 96 -3.24 -0.87 -5.90
C THR A 96 -2.54 0.32 -6.56
N ILE A 97 -3.01 0.75 -7.73
CA ILE A 97 -2.48 1.91 -8.45
C ILE A 97 -2.60 3.17 -7.59
N THR A 98 -3.74 3.37 -6.93
CA THR A 98 -3.95 4.53 -6.05
C THR A 98 -2.98 4.52 -4.87
N TYR A 99 -2.85 3.38 -4.18
CA TYR A 99 -1.95 3.22 -3.04
C TYR A 99 -0.49 3.46 -3.43
N THR A 100 -0.03 2.81 -4.50
CA THR A 100 1.35 2.91 -4.99
C THR A 100 1.68 4.31 -5.49
N SER A 101 0.75 4.98 -6.17
CA SER A 101 0.91 6.37 -6.60
C SER A 101 1.07 7.33 -5.42
N ILE A 102 0.27 7.15 -4.36
CA ILE A 102 0.40 7.95 -3.15
C ILE A 102 1.71 7.64 -2.41
N CYS A 103 2.11 6.37 -2.35
CA CYS A 103 3.41 5.99 -1.77
C CYS A 103 4.56 6.66 -2.53
N TYR A 104 4.52 6.66 -3.85
CA TYR A 104 5.53 7.31 -4.68
C TYR A 104 5.62 8.82 -4.41
N LEU A 105 4.45 9.49 -4.30
CA LEU A 105 4.37 10.90 -3.91
C LEU A 105 4.99 11.17 -2.54
N LEU A 106 4.63 10.37 -1.53
CA LEU A 106 5.18 10.50 -0.19
C LEU A 106 6.68 10.25 -0.16
N LEU A 107 7.15 9.21 -0.86
CA LEU A 107 8.56 8.89 -0.94
C LEU A 107 9.36 10.03 -1.57
N ASN A 108 8.86 10.62 -2.65
CA ASN A 108 9.51 11.78 -3.27
C ASN A 108 9.52 12.99 -2.34
N SER A 109 8.41 13.26 -1.63
CA SER A 109 8.36 14.30 -0.59
C SER A 109 9.47 14.13 0.45
N ILE A 110 9.63 12.90 0.95
CA ILE A 110 10.63 12.57 1.98
C ILE A 110 12.04 12.71 1.42
N LYS A 111 12.29 12.26 0.19
CA LYS A 111 13.59 12.40 -0.48
C LYS A 111 13.97 13.86 -0.72
N SER A 112 13.04 14.66 -1.23
CA SER A 112 13.25 16.10 -1.39
C SER A 112 13.54 16.79 -0.05
N PHE A 113 12.82 16.40 1.01
CA PHE A 113 13.12 16.89 2.36
C PHE A 113 14.52 16.47 2.82
N LYS A 114 14.94 15.23 2.56
CA LYS A 114 16.27 14.73 2.92
C LYS A 114 17.38 15.52 2.21
N GLU A 115 17.19 15.88 0.94
CA GLU A 115 18.12 16.73 0.19
C GLU A 115 18.20 18.14 0.78
N LEU A 116 17.04 18.79 0.98
CA LEU A 116 16.95 20.09 1.65
C LEU A 116 17.60 20.07 3.03
N PHE A 117 17.40 18.99 3.78
CA PHE A 117 17.99 18.77 5.08
C PHE A 117 19.51 18.68 4.97
N ARG A 118 20.04 17.92 4.01
CA ARG A 118 21.49 17.77 3.79
C ARG A 118 22.15 19.12 3.47
N GLU A 119 21.51 19.94 2.64
CA GLU A 119 22.03 21.24 2.18
C GLU A 119 21.89 22.35 3.23
N LYS A 120 20.74 22.41 3.93
CA LYS A 120 20.37 23.57 4.76
C LYS A 120 20.50 23.36 6.25
N ILE A 121 20.85 22.17 6.73
CA ILE A 121 21.07 21.99 8.15
C ILE A 121 22.42 22.60 8.54
N ASP A 122 22.33 23.90 8.79
CA ASP A 122 23.26 24.67 9.58
C ASP A 122 22.67 24.76 10.99
N LEU A 123 23.18 23.93 11.89
CA LEU A 123 22.72 23.82 13.28
C LEU A 123 23.04 25.08 14.09
N PHE A 124 23.90 25.97 13.59
CA PHE A 124 24.17 27.28 14.19
C PHE A 124 23.01 28.26 14.00
N CYS A 125 22.09 28.01 13.06
CA CYS A 125 20.88 28.82 12.87
C CYS A 125 19.64 28.17 13.51
N PRO A 126 19.20 28.67 14.68
CA PRO A 126 18.08 28.08 15.42
C PRO A 126 16.75 28.20 14.67
N HIS A 127 16.59 29.26 13.86
CA HIS A 127 15.40 29.45 13.04
C HIS A 127 15.31 28.38 11.93
N THR A 128 16.41 28.10 11.24
CA THR A 128 16.45 27.10 10.15
C THR A 128 16.18 25.71 10.70
N THR A 129 16.78 25.37 11.84
CA THR A 129 16.56 24.07 12.51
C THR A 129 15.10 23.88 12.94
N LYS A 130 14.48 24.91 13.54
CA LYS A 130 13.06 24.87 13.93
C LYS A 130 12.12 24.68 12.74
N LEU A 131 12.42 25.33 11.61
CA LEU A 131 11.65 25.19 10.37
C LEU A 131 11.77 23.78 9.77
N LEU A 132 13.00 23.25 9.68
CA LEU A 132 13.25 21.90 9.19
C LEU A 132 12.57 20.83 10.06
N MET A 133 12.61 20.97 11.39
CA MET A 133 11.90 20.07 12.31
C MET A 133 10.39 20.11 12.10
N LYS A 134 9.81 21.32 11.94
CA LYS A 134 8.38 21.47 11.68
C LYS A 134 7.99 20.76 10.38
N ASN A 135 8.75 20.99 9.31
CA ASN A 135 8.52 20.35 8.01
C ASN A 135 8.62 18.82 8.10
N TYR A 136 9.61 18.29 8.84
CA TYR A 136 9.72 16.85 9.08
C TYR A 136 8.51 16.30 9.85
N PHE A 137 8.06 16.98 10.91
CA PHE A 137 6.88 16.57 11.66
C PHE A 137 5.61 16.56 10.80
N ASP A 138 5.46 17.53 9.90
CA ASP A 138 4.32 17.58 8.97
C ASP A 138 4.36 16.40 7.98
N ILE A 139 5.56 16.00 7.51
CA ILE A 139 5.75 14.81 6.67
C ILE A 139 5.42 13.53 7.45
N VAL A 140 5.94 13.35 8.67
CA VAL A 140 5.68 12.20 9.53
C VAL A 140 4.18 12.05 9.78
N LYS A 141 3.51 13.15 10.13
CA LYS A 141 2.06 13.18 10.34
C LYS A 141 1.30 12.82 9.05
N GLY A 142 1.79 13.26 7.89
CA GLY A 142 1.25 12.87 6.58
C GLY A 142 1.31 11.35 6.38
N VAL A 143 2.45 10.71 6.67
CA VAL A 143 2.61 9.25 6.57
C VAL A 143 1.70 8.51 7.54
N GLU A 144 1.54 9.00 8.77
CA GLU A 144 0.62 8.42 9.76
C GLU A 144 -0.86 8.52 9.34
N ILE A 145 -1.26 9.65 8.74
CA ILE A 145 -2.61 9.81 8.18
C ILE A 145 -2.82 8.83 7.03
N PHE A 146 -1.82 8.70 6.14
CA PHE A 146 -1.87 7.74 5.04
C PHE A 146 -2.03 6.30 5.54
N GLU A 147 -1.22 5.88 6.52
CA GLU A 147 -1.33 4.57 7.16
C GLU A 147 -2.72 4.34 7.75
N ASN A 148 -3.27 5.33 8.48
CA ASN A 148 -4.61 5.21 9.05
C ASN A 148 -5.73 5.11 7.99
N ILE A 149 -5.53 5.67 6.80
CA ILE A 149 -6.50 5.57 5.70
C ILE A 149 -6.42 4.21 5.01
N PHE A 150 -5.21 3.73 4.72
CA PHE A 150 -5.00 2.59 3.82
C PHE A 150 -4.65 1.26 4.49
N SER A 151 -4.24 1.23 5.76
CA SER A 151 -3.78 -0.01 6.42
C SER A 151 -4.80 -1.17 6.29
N ASN A 152 -6.07 -0.91 6.59
CA ASN A 152 -7.13 -1.92 6.45
C ASN A 152 -7.51 -2.20 4.99
N VAL A 153 -7.42 -1.20 4.11
CA VAL A 153 -7.71 -1.37 2.68
C VAL A 153 -6.69 -2.32 2.06
N VAL A 154 -5.41 -2.11 2.35
CA VAL A 154 -4.32 -2.96 1.87
C VAL A 154 -4.39 -4.35 2.50
N PHE A 155 -4.86 -4.48 3.74
CA PHE A 155 -5.12 -5.81 4.32
C PHE A 155 -6.14 -6.61 3.52
N ILE A 156 -7.27 -6.00 3.15
CA ILE A 156 -8.29 -6.68 2.34
C ILE A 156 -7.75 -7.00 0.94
N LEU A 157 -6.93 -6.13 0.36
CA LEU A 157 -6.25 -6.39 -0.91
C LEU A 157 -5.31 -7.60 -0.81
N VAL A 158 -4.44 -7.63 0.19
CA VAL A 158 -3.50 -8.74 0.42
C VAL A 158 -4.26 -10.05 0.69
N LEU A 159 -5.33 -10.00 1.49
CA LEU A 159 -6.18 -11.16 1.74
C LEU A 159 -6.83 -11.68 0.45
N HIS A 160 -7.34 -10.79 -0.39
CA HIS A 160 -7.90 -11.14 -1.70
C HIS A 160 -6.87 -11.84 -2.59
N ASP A 161 -5.67 -11.29 -2.66
CA ASP A 161 -4.57 -11.87 -3.44
C ASP A 161 -4.18 -13.26 -2.92
N PHE A 162 -4.10 -13.46 -1.59
CA PHE A 162 -3.86 -14.78 -1.01
C PHE A 162 -4.99 -15.76 -1.33
N CYS A 163 -6.27 -15.35 -1.26
CA CYS A 163 -7.39 -16.22 -1.63
C CYS A 163 -7.30 -16.70 -3.09
N ILE A 164 -6.89 -15.83 -4.03
CA ILE A 164 -6.67 -16.21 -5.44
C ILE A 164 -5.56 -17.26 -5.53
N VAL A 165 -4.43 -17.02 -4.86
CA VAL A 165 -3.29 -17.96 -4.87
C VAL A 165 -3.71 -19.31 -4.28
N THR A 166 -4.49 -19.32 -3.19
CA THR A 166 -5.04 -20.56 -2.60
C THR A 166 -5.86 -21.35 -3.61
N ILE A 167 -6.76 -20.69 -4.36
CA ILE A 167 -7.59 -21.35 -5.38
C ILE A 167 -6.71 -21.98 -6.46
N ILE A 168 -5.73 -21.22 -6.98
CA ILE A 168 -4.78 -21.73 -7.98
C ILE A 168 -4.01 -22.95 -7.45
N VAL A 169 -3.56 -22.92 -6.19
CA VAL A 169 -2.86 -24.04 -5.56
C VAL A 169 -3.78 -25.25 -5.39
N MET A 170 -5.05 -25.04 -5.06
CA MET A 170 -6.03 -26.12 -4.97
C MET A 170 -6.27 -26.75 -6.36
N ASP A 171 -6.46 -25.94 -7.40
CA ASP A 171 -6.66 -26.43 -8.77
C ASP A 171 -5.44 -27.22 -9.26
N LEU A 172 -4.23 -26.72 -8.99
CA LEU A 172 -2.96 -27.40 -9.27
C LEU A 172 -2.88 -28.80 -8.64
N MET A 173 -3.45 -28.98 -7.45
CA MET A 173 -3.33 -30.21 -6.66
C MET A 173 -4.43 -31.23 -6.95
N TYR A 174 -5.61 -30.80 -7.36
CA TYR A 174 -6.81 -31.64 -7.43
C TYR A 174 -7.44 -31.75 -8.82
N ASP A 175 -7.07 -30.91 -9.80
CA ASP A 175 -7.48 -31.09 -11.19
C ASP A 175 -6.39 -31.84 -11.98
N ASP A 176 -6.69 -33.08 -12.37
CA ASP A 176 -5.78 -33.93 -13.14
C ASP A 176 -5.41 -33.33 -14.52
N ASN A 177 -6.23 -32.42 -15.06
CA ASN A 177 -6.01 -31.77 -16.35
C ASN A 177 -5.56 -30.30 -16.23
N TRP A 178 -5.23 -29.82 -15.03
CA TRP A 178 -4.94 -28.40 -14.76
C TRP A 178 -3.90 -27.79 -15.74
N LEU A 179 -2.89 -28.58 -16.13
CA LEU A 179 -1.81 -28.11 -17.00
C LEU A 179 -2.34 -27.72 -18.39
N ALA A 180 -3.30 -28.47 -18.91
CA ALA A 180 -3.85 -28.27 -20.24
C ALA A 180 -4.92 -27.15 -20.26
N THR A 181 -5.63 -26.97 -19.16
CA THR A 181 -6.81 -26.08 -19.07
C THR A 181 -6.52 -24.75 -18.41
N LEU A 182 -5.69 -24.72 -17.36
CA LEU A 182 -5.59 -23.60 -16.42
C LEU A 182 -4.17 -23.02 -16.29
N MET A 183 -3.14 -23.65 -16.85
CA MET A 183 -1.73 -23.24 -16.64
C MET A 183 -1.46 -21.77 -17.00
N LEU A 184 -1.94 -21.31 -18.16
CA LEU A 184 -1.67 -19.95 -18.62
C LEU A 184 -2.41 -18.91 -17.77
N GLU A 185 -3.64 -19.22 -17.37
CA GLU A 185 -4.45 -18.38 -16.49
C GLU A 185 -3.81 -18.28 -15.10
N ALA A 186 -3.47 -19.43 -14.49
CA ALA A 186 -2.79 -19.52 -13.21
C ALA A 186 -1.47 -18.75 -13.19
N LEU A 187 -0.63 -18.94 -14.21
CA LEU A 187 0.65 -18.23 -14.31
C LEU A 187 0.45 -16.71 -14.42
N THR A 188 -0.55 -16.27 -15.19
CA THR A 188 -0.85 -14.85 -15.36
C THR A 188 -1.32 -14.22 -14.05
N TYR A 189 -2.19 -14.89 -13.30
CA TYR A 189 -2.65 -14.41 -11.99
C TYR A 189 -1.52 -14.41 -10.95
N LEU A 190 -0.70 -15.46 -10.90
CA LEU A 190 0.44 -15.51 -9.98
C LEU A 190 1.43 -14.37 -10.28
N LEU A 191 1.77 -14.16 -11.55
CA LEU A 191 2.61 -13.05 -11.96
C LEU A 191 2.00 -11.70 -11.58
N LEU A 192 0.70 -11.51 -11.80
CA LEU A 192 -0.01 -10.30 -11.43
C LEU A 192 0.07 -10.06 -9.92
N VAL A 193 -0.33 -11.04 -9.10
CA VAL A 193 -0.36 -10.97 -7.63
C VAL A 193 1.02 -10.71 -7.04
N PHE A 194 2.05 -11.46 -7.46
CA PHE A 194 3.39 -11.25 -6.91
C PHE A 194 4.02 -9.94 -7.39
N SER A 195 3.70 -9.49 -8.60
CA SER A 195 4.17 -8.20 -9.10
C SER A 195 3.50 -7.03 -8.36
N THR A 196 2.18 -7.07 -8.18
CA THR A 196 1.44 -6.04 -7.44
C THR A 196 1.92 -5.98 -5.99
N LEU A 197 2.04 -7.12 -5.32
CA LEU A 197 2.54 -7.22 -3.96
C LEU A 197 3.99 -6.73 -3.85
N GLY A 198 4.84 -7.10 -4.80
CA GLY A 198 6.23 -6.63 -4.89
C GLY A 198 6.35 -5.12 -5.02
N ILE A 199 5.53 -4.49 -5.87
CA ILE A 199 5.51 -3.04 -6.04
C ILE A 199 5.00 -2.36 -4.75
N LEU A 200 3.89 -2.85 -4.18
CA LEU A 200 3.30 -2.34 -2.94
C LEU A 200 4.31 -2.33 -1.80
N THR A 201 4.92 -3.49 -1.55
CA THR A 201 5.89 -3.71 -0.47
C THR A 201 7.13 -2.86 -0.63
N THR A 202 7.68 -2.77 -1.84
CA THR A 202 8.88 -1.97 -2.13
C THR A 202 8.62 -0.48 -1.92
N CYS A 203 7.51 0.04 -2.46
CA CYS A 203 7.13 1.43 -2.28
C CYS A 203 6.89 1.78 -0.81
N ALA A 204 6.17 0.91 -0.09
CA ALA A 204 5.84 1.12 1.32
C ALA A 204 7.08 1.04 2.24
N ALA A 205 7.94 0.04 2.05
CA ALA A 205 9.15 -0.14 2.84
C ALA A 205 10.14 1.03 2.67
N ASN A 206 10.26 1.56 1.45
CA ASN A 206 11.17 2.67 1.16
C ASN A 206 10.80 3.96 1.90
N ILE A 207 9.50 4.21 2.16
CA ILE A 207 9.06 5.38 2.94
C ILE A 207 9.64 5.34 4.35
N SER A 208 9.46 4.22 5.06
CA SER A 208 9.97 4.07 6.43
C SER A 208 11.49 4.09 6.48
N LEU A 209 12.16 3.51 5.47
CA LEU A 209 13.63 3.55 5.36
C LEU A 209 14.17 4.97 5.15
N GLU A 210 13.54 5.78 4.29
CA GLU A 210 13.97 7.17 4.10
C GLU A 210 13.69 8.03 5.34
N MET A 211 12.55 7.83 6.01
CA MET A 211 12.27 8.48 7.29
C MET A 211 13.32 8.10 8.36
N GLN A 212 13.74 6.83 8.40
CA GLN A 212 14.81 6.36 9.26
C GLN A 212 16.13 7.04 8.93
N SER A 213 16.47 7.12 7.65
CA SER A 213 17.71 7.75 7.19
C SER A 213 17.77 9.23 7.56
N ILE A 214 16.67 9.96 7.47
CA ILE A 214 16.61 11.35 7.94
C ILE A 214 16.83 11.41 9.45
N LYS A 215 16.16 10.54 10.21
CA LYS A 215 16.29 10.47 11.67
C LYS A 215 17.73 10.17 12.10
N THR A 216 18.43 9.26 11.42
CA THR A 216 19.86 8.98 11.68
C THR A 216 20.72 10.19 11.33
N MET A 217 20.47 10.88 10.22
CA MET A 217 21.20 12.10 9.89
C MET A 217 21.00 13.22 10.94
N PHE A 218 19.80 13.33 11.54
CA PHE A 218 19.56 14.22 12.67
C PHE A 218 20.40 13.83 13.90
N LEU A 219 20.47 12.54 14.22
CA LEU A 219 21.30 12.03 15.33
C LEU A 219 22.78 12.33 15.12
N ASP A 220 23.31 11.99 13.94
CA ASP A 220 24.73 12.15 13.64
C ASP A 220 25.17 13.62 13.77
N LYS A 221 24.36 14.55 13.25
CA LYS A 221 24.64 15.98 13.35
C LYS A 221 24.48 16.52 14.78
N MET A 222 23.56 15.97 15.57
CA MET A 222 23.42 16.30 16.99
C MET A 222 24.61 15.86 17.83
N PHE A 223 25.08 14.63 17.63
CA PHE A 223 26.26 14.12 18.34
C PHE A 223 27.50 14.95 18.02
N ALA A 224 27.69 15.35 16.76
CA ALA A 224 28.76 16.25 16.37
C ALA A 224 28.69 17.61 17.10
N HIS A 225 27.51 18.19 17.25
CA HIS A 225 27.33 19.51 17.90
C HIS A 225 27.39 19.48 19.42
N THR A 226 26.90 18.40 20.06
CA THR A 226 26.93 18.28 21.53
C THR A 226 28.37 18.16 22.05
N TYR A 227 29.31 17.77 21.18
CA TYR A 227 30.73 17.71 21.46
C TYR A 227 31.45 19.07 21.33
N GLU A 228 30.89 20.03 20.58
CA GLU A 228 31.54 21.30 20.24
C GLU A 228 31.00 22.49 21.04
N ASP A 229 29.68 22.60 21.29
CA ASP A 229 29.09 23.74 21.99
C ASP A 229 27.94 23.31 22.91
N GLY A 230 28.07 23.63 24.20
CA GLY A 230 27.12 23.22 25.23
C GLY A 230 25.66 23.58 24.94
N LEU A 231 24.78 22.60 25.20
CA LEU A 231 23.31 22.61 25.31
C LEU A 231 22.51 23.68 24.52
N LEU A 232 21.97 23.27 23.37
CA LEU A 232 20.99 24.02 22.56
C LEU A 232 19.60 24.11 23.24
N SER A 233 18.96 25.28 23.20
CA SER A 233 17.59 25.50 23.70
C SER A 233 16.47 24.69 22.99
N TYR A 234 16.82 23.93 21.94
CA TYR A 234 15.91 23.12 21.11
C TYR A 234 15.93 21.63 21.47
N GLU A 235 16.74 21.25 22.46
CA GLU A 235 17.00 19.87 22.87
C GLU A 235 15.72 19.09 23.16
N LYS A 236 14.70 19.70 23.79
CA LYS A 236 13.44 19.00 24.11
C LYS A 236 12.64 18.61 22.87
N GLN A 237 12.49 19.49 21.88
CA GLN A 237 11.73 19.17 20.66
C GLN A 237 12.46 18.17 19.78
N LEU A 238 13.79 18.29 19.71
CA LEU A 238 14.66 17.37 19.00
C LEU A 238 14.69 16.00 19.67
N HIS A 239 14.81 15.95 20.99
CA HIS A 239 14.75 14.71 21.76
C HIS A 239 13.38 14.03 21.59
N LEU A 240 12.28 14.77 21.54
CA LEU A 240 10.95 14.20 21.27
C LEU A 240 10.86 13.63 19.84
N LEU A 241 11.42 14.32 18.86
CA LEU A 241 11.47 13.87 17.45
C LEU A 241 12.33 12.61 17.29
N LEU A 242 13.47 12.56 18.00
CA LEU A 242 14.38 11.42 18.03
C LEU A 242 13.81 10.24 18.81
N LYS A 243 13.00 10.48 19.84
CA LYS A 243 12.35 9.41 20.61
C LYS A 243 11.12 8.85 19.91
N ARG A 244 10.49 9.60 19.00
CA ARG A 244 9.32 9.12 18.25
C ARG A 244 9.71 7.97 17.34
N ASP A 245 8.95 6.88 17.42
CA ASP A 245 9.12 5.74 16.52
C ASP A 245 8.76 6.12 15.08
N ILE A 246 9.44 5.48 14.13
CA ILE A 246 9.19 5.70 12.71
C ILE A 246 7.86 5.02 12.37
N CYS A 247 7.00 5.72 11.64
CA CYS A 247 5.78 5.12 11.13
C CYS A 247 6.14 4.06 10.08
N TYR A 248 5.88 2.80 10.40
CA TYR A 248 5.95 1.69 9.45
C TYR A 248 4.60 1.53 8.77
N LEU A 249 4.63 1.39 7.45
CA LEU A 249 3.42 1.08 6.70
C LEU A 249 3.07 -0.40 6.84
N THR A 250 1.79 -0.69 7.07
CA THR A 250 1.33 -2.05 7.37
C THR A 250 0.08 -2.44 6.60
N ALA A 251 -0.12 -3.74 6.46
CA ALA A 251 -1.42 -4.31 6.17
C ALA A 251 -2.13 -4.65 7.49
N GLY A 252 -3.21 -3.92 7.79
CA GLY A 252 -4.13 -4.20 8.90
C GLY A 252 -3.52 -4.04 10.28
N LYS A 253 -2.46 -3.24 10.42
CA LYS A 253 -1.65 -3.07 11.65
C LYS A 253 -0.98 -4.36 12.16
N MET A 254 -1.01 -5.43 11.36
CA MET A 254 -0.43 -6.73 11.73
C MET A 254 0.81 -7.05 10.91
N PHE A 255 0.79 -6.76 9.60
CA PHE A 255 1.89 -7.13 8.71
C PHE A 255 2.66 -5.90 8.26
N TYR A 256 3.89 -5.75 8.75
CA TYR A 256 4.78 -4.67 8.36
C TYR A 256 5.35 -4.88 6.97
N PHE A 257 5.24 -3.87 6.10
CA PHE A 257 5.91 -3.88 4.80
C PHE A 257 7.40 -3.63 4.98
N ASP A 258 8.16 -4.72 5.10
CA ASP A 258 9.61 -4.72 5.09
C ASP A 258 10.17 -5.34 3.81
N ARG A 259 11.49 -5.22 3.58
CA ARG A 259 12.16 -5.83 2.42
C ARG A 259 12.01 -7.35 2.36
N GLY A 260 11.72 -8.00 3.51
CA GLY A 260 11.49 -9.43 3.61
C GLY A 260 10.04 -9.85 3.36
N PHE A 261 9.11 -8.91 3.17
CA PHE A 261 7.67 -9.21 3.08
C PHE A 261 7.36 -10.18 1.95
N LEU A 262 7.93 -9.96 0.76
CA LEU A 262 7.70 -10.83 -0.39
C LEU A 262 8.19 -12.27 -0.13
N LEU A 263 9.32 -12.41 0.56
CA LEU A 263 9.84 -13.73 0.95
C LEU A 263 8.93 -14.40 1.97
N LYS A 264 8.39 -13.65 2.94
CA LYS A 264 7.39 -14.17 3.88
C LYS A 264 6.13 -14.63 3.15
N ALA A 265 5.63 -13.85 2.19
CA ALA A 265 4.47 -14.23 1.38
C ALA A 265 4.73 -15.52 0.59
N LEU A 266 5.89 -15.66 -0.06
CA LEU A 266 6.29 -16.88 -0.74
C LEU A 266 6.39 -18.07 0.21
N ALA A 267 7.01 -17.89 1.38
CA ALA A 267 7.11 -18.94 2.40
C ALA A 267 5.72 -19.39 2.89
N THR A 268 4.78 -18.46 3.05
CA THR A 268 3.38 -18.77 3.38
C THR A 268 2.73 -19.61 2.29
N VAL A 269 2.90 -19.27 1.01
CA VAL A 269 2.36 -20.06 -0.11
C VAL A 269 2.97 -21.47 -0.16
N PHE A 270 4.28 -21.61 0.07
CA PHE A 270 4.90 -22.93 0.16
C PHE A 270 4.37 -23.75 1.35
N ALA A 271 4.21 -23.13 2.52
CA ALA A 271 3.63 -23.79 3.68
C ALA A 271 2.19 -24.23 3.41
N GLU A 272 1.40 -23.39 2.74
CA GLU A 272 0.05 -23.69 2.32
C GLU A 272 -0.01 -24.88 1.35
N ILE A 273 0.85 -24.91 0.33
CA ILE A 273 0.99 -26.05 -0.60
C ILE A 273 1.23 -27.35 0.17
N VAL A 274 2.14 -27.35 1.14
CA VAL A 274 2.46 -28.53 1.96
C VAL A 274 1.26 -28.97 2.80
N VAL A 275 0.57 -28.01 3.43
CA VAL A 275 -0.62 -28.30 4.25
C VAL A 275 -1.74 -28.87 3.39
N ILE A 276 -2.04 -28.26 2.24
CA ILE A 276 -3.07 -28.73 1.31
C ILE A 276 -2.74 -30.14 0.83
N TYR A 277 -1.48 -30.40 0.47
CA TYR A 277 -1.03 -31.74 0.05
C TYR A 277 -1.21 -32.78 1.16
N GLN A 278 -0.80 -32.46 2.39
CA GLN A 278 -0.95 -33.37 3.54
C GLN A 278 -2.42 -33.67 3.84
N VAL A 279 -3.27 -32.65 3.91
CA VAL A 279 -4.70 -32.81 4.15
C VAL A 279 -5.37 -33.59 3.01
N GLY A 280 -5.02 -33.29 1.75
CA GLY A 280 -5.53 -34.01 0.59
C GLY A 280 -5.16 -35.49 0.58
N SER A 281 -3.93 -35.81 0.94
CA SER A 281 -3.45 -37.19 1.01
C SER A 281 -4.17 -38.02 2.09
N LEU A 282 -4.64 -37.37 3.17
CA LEU A 282 -5.43 -38.01 4.23
C LEU A 282 -6.88 -38.27 3.81
N LEU A 283 -7.40 -37.48 2.86
CA LEU A 283 -8.79 -37.55 2.38
C LEU A 283 -8.97 -38.45 1.14
N LYS A 284 -7.89 -38.80 0.42
CA LYS A 284 -7.98 -39.79 -0.66
C LYS A 284 -8.27 -41.18 -0.07
N PRO A 285 -9.38 -41.85 -0.45
CA PRO A 285 -9.62 -43.22 0.01
C PRO A 285 -8.46 -44.10 -0.46
N LYS A 286 -7.88 -44.86 0.47
CA LYS A 286 -6.95 -45.94 0.14
C LYS A 286 -7.73 -46.96 -0.68
N ASN A 287 -7.49 -47.00 -1.99
CA ASN A 287 -7.81 -48.16 -2.81
C ASN A 287 -6.94 -49.34 -2.38
#